data_AF-A0AAE4EMD1-F1
#
_entry.id   AF-A0AAE4EMD1-F1
#
_cell.length_a   1.000
_cell.length_b   1.000
_cell.length_c   1.000
_cell.angle_alpha   90.00
_cell.angle_beta   90.00
_cell.angle_gamma   90.00
#
_symmetry.space_group_name_H-M   'P 1'
#
loop_
_entity.id
_entity.type
_entity.pdbx_description
1 polymer ?
#
loop_
_entity_poly.entity_id
_entity_poly.type
_entity_poly.pdbx_seq_one_letter_code
_entity_poly.pdbx_strand_id
1 'polypeptide(L)'
;MDVPVEALAALADREQVGQLHLTLRPEPLWLSDEERAEAGKRVDAALAEAGLVDARGRATVDFLDWLPLLVSPARECYGWVGTGGRTYGVLAAAKGLQAVLAVSDGTHVGVQEIDRNRLAEALVEQLPPVGPGGGHPRTVRVADLTEAARRGQAAYPLAPAVADVVSLVQRPVSGSGELYVGRRDDVGRHTCLQQPLHYADTDWGRYLSYTTGSGDDAVIHIGPAGPQELADTLTELAGTLG
;
A
#
# COMPACT_ATOMS: atom_id res chain seq x y z
N MET A 1 15.83 -9.73 3.69
CA MET A 1 16.80 -9.18 2.73
C MET A 1 16.61 -7.67 2.67
N ASP A 2 17.67 -6.90 2.43
CA ASP A 2 17.60 -5.46 2.18
C ASP A 2 18.47 -5.13 0.96
N VAL A 3 17.94 -4.37 0.00
CA VAL A 3 18.59 -4.14 -1.30
C VAL A 3 18.11 -2.82 -1.92
N PRO A 4 18.96 -2.10 -2.67
CA PRO A 4 18.51 -0.93 -3.42
C PRO A 4 17.40 -1.27 -4.41
N VAL A 5 16.37 -0.43 -4.48
CA VAL A 5 15.22 -0.61 -5.38
C VAL A 5 15.66 -0.63 -6.85
N GLU A 6 16.63 0.22 -7.20
CA GLU A 6 17.23 0.24 -8.55
C GLU A 6 17.87 -1.09 -8.92
N ALA A 7 18.47 -1.79 -7.95
CA ALA A 7 19.13 -3.06 -8.20
C ALA A 7 18.11 -4.17 -8.50
N LEU A 8 16.99 -4.21 -7.76
CA LEU A 8 15.89 -5.12 -8.06
C LEU A 8 15.23 -4.81 -9.40
N ALA A 9 15.04 -3.53 -9.73
CA ALA A 9 14.46 -3.13 -11.01
C ALA A 9 15.36 -3.55 -12.16
N ALA A 10 16.67 -3.31 -12.06
CA ALA A 10 17.64 -3.74 -13.05
C ALA A 10 17.66 -5.27 -13.20
N LEU A 11 17.50 -6.02 -12.11
CA LEU A 11 17.44 -7.48 -12.19
C LEU A 11 16.14 -7.97 -12.85
N ALA A 12 15.00 -7.35 -12.55
CA ALA A 12 13.73 -7.64 -13.22
C ALA A 12 13.80 -7.38 -14.74
N ASP A 13 14.46 -6.28 -15.14
CA ASP A 13 14.69 -5.94 -16.54
C ASP A 13 15.63 -6.95 -17.23
N ARG A 14 16.71 -7.39 -16.56
CA ARG A 14 17.64 -8.42 -17.07
C ARG A 14 16.94 -9.75 -17.32
N GLU A 15 16.06 -10.15 -16.42
CA GLU A 15 15.28 -11.39 -16.52
C GLU A 15 14.05 -11.25 -17.45
N GLN A 16 13.80 -10.05 -18.00
CA GLN A 16 12.70 -9.75 -18.93
C GLN A 16 11.31 -10.13 -18.40
N VAL A 17 11.12 -10.06 -17.07
CA VAL A 17 9.87 -10.47 -16.42
C VAL A 17 8.84 -9.34 -16.31
N GLY A 18 9.23 -8.10 -16.61
CA GLY A 18 8.41 -6.91 -16.51
C GLY A 18 8.87 -5.95 -15.41
N GLN A 19 8.07 -4.92 -15.16
CA GLN A 19 8.38 -3.89 -14.18
C GLN A 19 7.98 -4.30 -12.76
N LEU A 20 8.75 -3.87 -11.77
CA LEU A 20 8.36 -4.00 -10.37
C LEU A 20 6.96 -3.41 -10.11
N HIS A 21 6.29 -3.99 -9.11
CA HIS A 21 5.05 -3.50 -8.56
C HIS A 21 5.20 -2.02 -8.23
N LEU A 22 4.12 -1.25 -8.43
CA LEU A 22 4.14 0.22 -8.37
C LEU A 22 4.66 0.79 -7.04
N THR A 23 4.51 0.07 -5.93
CA THR A 23 5.05 0.47 -4.61
C THR A 23 6.56 0.28 -4.47
N LEU A 24 7.17 -0.44 -5.41
CA LEU A 24 8.58 -0.80 -5.46
C LEU A 24 9.28 -0.21 -6.69
N ARG A 25 8.66 0.72 -7.41
CA ARG A 25 9.29 1.34 -8.58
C ARG A 25 10.29 2.41 -8.14
N PRO A 26 11.53 2.39 -8.65
CA PRO A 26 12.47 3.47 -8.40
C PRO A 26 11.97 4.76 -9.05
N GLU A 27 12.37 5.91 -8.49
CA GLU A 27 12.15 7.18 -9.16
C GLU A 27 12.93 7.22 -10.48
N PRO A 28 12.35 7.74 -11.57
CA PRO A 28 13.06 7.85 -12.84
C PRO A 28 14.20 8.87 -12.70
N LEU A 29 15.44 8.40 -12.88
CA LEU A 29 16.63 9.27 -12.87
C LEU A 29 17.24 9.38 -14.27
N TRP A 30 17.42 10.61 -14.74
CA TRP A 30 18.14 10.86 -15.99
C TRP A 30 19.65 10.89 -15.72
N LEU A 31 20.37 9.89 -16.22
CA LEU A 31 21.81 9.76 -16.07
C LEU A 31 22.51 9.94 -17.41
N SER A 32 23.70 10.54 -17.41
CA SER A 32 24.64 10.48 -18.53
C SER A 32 25.19 9.05 -18.73
N ASP A 33 25.86 8.79 -19.84
CA ASP A 33 26.38 7.44 -20.16
C ASP A 33 27.44 6.97 -19.14
N GLU A 34 28.30 7.86 -18.67
CA GLU A 34 29.30 7.56 -17.63
C GLU A 34 28.62 7.28 -16.27
N GLU A 35 27.65 8.09 -15.89
CA GLU A 35 26.89 7.88 -14.65
C GLU A 35 26.07 6.58 -14.68
N ARG A 36 25.55 6.18 -15.85
CA ARG A 36 24.90 4.87 -16.02
C ARG A 36 25.88 3.72 -15.84
N ALA A 37 27.11 3.83 -16.34
CA ALA A 37 28.11 2.78 -16.18
C ALA A 37 28.49 2.60 -14.70
N GLU A 38 28.69 3.70 -13.97
CA GLU A 38 28.96 3.64 -12.53
C GLU A 38 27.74 3.19 -11.72
N ALA A 39 26.52 3.57 -12.11
CA ALA A 39 25.29 3.05 -11.53
C ALA A 39 25.18 1.53 -11.73
N GLY A 40 25.50 1.03 -12.92
CA GLY A 40 25.52 -0.41 -13.22
C GLY A 40 26.46 -1.19 -12.29
N LYS A 41 27.69 -0.68 -12.07
CA LYS A 41 28.65 -1.31 -11.15
C LYS A 41 28.13 -1.33 -9.71
N ARG A 42 27.51 -0.25 -9.24
CA ARG A 42 26.90 -0.17 -7.91
C ARG A 42 25.75 -1.17 -7.75
N VAL A 43 24.91 -1.29 -8.78
CA VAL A 43 23.82 -2.27 -8.83
C VAL A 43 24.37 -3.69 -8.74
N ASP A 44 25.38 -4.04 -9.54
CA ASP A 44 25.96 -5.38 -9.53
C ASP A 44 26.58 -5.74 -8.18
N ALA A 45 27.29 -4.80 -7.56
CA ALA A 45 27.84 -4.98 -6.23
C ALA A 45 26.74 -5.20 -5.18
N ALA A 46 25.67 -4.40 -5.21
CA ALA A 46 24.55 -4.53 -4.28
C ALA A 46 23.80 -5.86 -4.44
N LEU A 47 23.59 -6.32 -5.68
CA LEU A 47 22.99 -7.63 -5.95
C LEU A 47 23.85 -8.77 -5.40
N ALA A 48 25.17 -8.69 -5.58
CA ALA A 48 26.09 -9.70 -5.09
C ALA A 48 26.17 -9.71 -3.55
N GLU A 49 26.24 -8.54 -2.92
CA GLU A 49 26.23 -8.39 -1.46
C GLU A 49 24.93 -8.92 -0.84
N ALA A 50 23.80 -8.67 -1.49
CA ALA A 50 22.50 -9.18 -1.05
C ALA A 50 22.27 -10.67 -1.37
N GLY A 51 23.23 -11.35 -2.02
CA GLY A 51 23.13 -12.77 -2.38
C GLY A 51 22.09 -13.07 -3.47
N LEU A 52 21.72 -12.06 -4.26
CA LEU A 52 20.73 -12.18 -5.33
C LEU A 52 21.30 -12.74 -6.62
N VAL A 53 22.63 -12.69 -6.77
CA VAL A 53 23.33 -13.23 -7.91
C VAL A 53 24.45 -14.18 -7.48
N ASP A 54 24.71 -15.20 -8.31
CA ASP A 54 25.83 -16.11 -8.14
C ASP A 54 27.17 -15.43 -8.51
N ALA A 55 28.28 -16.15 -8.32
CA ALA A 55 29.63 -15.66 -8.67
C ALA A 55 29.82 -15.36 -10.18
N ARG A 56 28.85 -15.73 -11.03
CA ARG A 56 28.83 -15.44 -12.47
C ARG A 56 27.86 -14.29 -12.80
N GLY A 57 27.29 -13.63 -11.78
CA GLY A 57 26.34 -12.53 -11.93
C GLY A 57 24.94 -12.95 -12.34
N ARG A 58 24.58 -14.25 -12.24
CA ARG A 58 23.26 -14.76 -12.61
C ARG A 58 22.33 -14.79 -11.39
N ALA A 59 21.05 -14.46 -11.57
CA ALA A 59 20.08 -14.51 -10.49
C ALA A 59 20.08 -15.88 -9.77
N THR A 60 19.98 -15.86 -8.44
CA THR A 60 19.84 -17.09 -7.64
C THR A 60 18.44 -17.69 -7.82
N VAL A 61 18.32 -19.00 -7.63
CA VAL A 61 17.04 -19.72 -7.78
C VAL A 61 16.00 -19.17 -6.81
N ASP A 62 16.36 -19.00 -5.54
CA ASP A 62 15.47 -18.46 -4.51
C ASP A 62 14.92 -17.08 -4.89
N PHE A 63 15.75 -16.23 -5.52
CA PHE A 63 15.29 -14.94 -5.99
C PHE A 63 14.38 -15.03 -7.22
N LEU A 64 14.71 -15.89 -8.18
CA LEU A 64 13.86 -16.13 -9.35
C LEU A 64 12.46 -16.61 -8.94
N ASP A 65 12.35 -17.33 -7.82
CA ASP A 65 11.07 -17.73 -7.24
C ASP A 65 10.31 -16.56 -6.61
N TRP A 66 10.99 -15.59 -6.00
CA TRP A 66 10.36 -14.40 -5.42
C TRP A 66 10.00 -13.32 -6.44
N LEU A 67 10.76 -13.21 -7.53
CA LEU A 67 10.62 -12.15 -8.53
C LEU A 67 9.19 -12.02 -9.09
N PRO A 68 8.45 -13.12 -9.39
CA PRO A 68 7.04 -13.04 -9.77
C PRO A 68 6.13 -12.37 -8.73
N LEU A 69 6.43 -12.47 -7.44
CA LEU A 69 5.66 -11.82 -6.36
C LEU A 69 5.88 -10.31 -6.34
N LEU A 70 7.06 -9.84 -6.76
CA LEU A 70 7.43 -8.42 -6.77
C LEU A 70 7.03 -7.71 -8.07
N VAL A 71 6.74 -8.46 -9.14
CA VAL A 71 6.42 -7.93 -10.47
C VAL A 71 4.94 -8.10 -10.82
N SER A 72 4.41 -9.31 -10.63
CA SER A 72 3.06 -9.69 -11.07
C SER A 72 2.40 -10.68 -10.10
N PRO A 73 2.17 -10.28 -8.84
CA PRO A 73 1.56 -11.16 -7.86
C PRO A 73 0.13 -11.52 -8.25
N ALA A 74 -0.32 -12.71 -7.83
CA ALA A 74 -1.67 -13.18 -8.07
C ALA A 74 -2.67 -12.54 -7.09
N ARG A 75 -2.23 -12.29 -5.86
CA ARG A 75 -2.96 -11.55 -4.83
C ARG A 75 -2.01 -10.57 -4.17
N GLU A 76 -2.49 -9.38 -3.87
CA GLU A 76 -1.69 -8.35 -3.22
C GLU A 76 -2.54 -7.51 -2.27
N CYS A 77 -1.93 -7.10 -1.17
CA CYS A 77 -2.33 -5.97 -0.35
C CYS A 77 -1.16 -4.99 -0.38
N TYR A 78 -1.38 -3.75 -0.75
CA TYR A 78 -0.30 -2.77 -0.87
C TYR A 78 -0.76 -1.38 -0.46
N GLY A 79 0.17 -0.48 -0.20
CA GLY A 79 -0.19 0.89 0.14
C GLY A 79 1.00 1.79 0.35
N TRP A 80 0.69 3.06 0.61
CA TRP A 80 1.66 4.07 1.01
C TRP A 80 1.32 4.59 2.39
N VAL A 81 2.33 4.64 3.23
CA VAL A 81 2.23 5.01 4.63
C VAL A 81 2.97 6.31 4.85
N GLY A 82 2.22 7.37 5.16
CA GLY A 82 2.75 8.68 5.53
C GLY A 82 2.87 8.82 7.04
N THR A 83 4.07 9.09 7.54
CA THR A 83 4.34 9.36 8.95
C THR A 83 5.59 10.22 9.12
N GLY A 84 5.56 11.19 10.04
CA GLY A 84 6.74 12.01 10.37
C GLY A 84 7.35 12.74 9.16
N GLY A 85 6.52 13.15 8.18
CA GLY A 85 6.98 13.81 6.96
C GLY A 85 7.67 12.91 5.94
N ARG A 86 7.59 11.57 6.12
CA ARG A 86 8.11 10.57 5.19
C ARG A 86 6.97 9.68 4.70
N THR A 87 7.13 9.15 3.49
CA THR A 87 6.23 8.16 2.91
C THR A 87 7.02 6.94 2.49
N TYR A 88 6.54 5.74 2.85
CA TYR A 88 7.12 4.49 2.38
C TYR A 88 6.03 3.58 1.80
N GLY A 89 6.41 2.75 0.84
CA GLY A 89 5.55 1.76 0.21
C GLY A 89 5.59 0.43 0.95
N VAL A 90 4.44 -0.25 1.03
CA VAL A 90 4.33 -1.60 1.57
C VAL A 90 3.63 -2.48 0.53
N LEU A 91 4.12 -3.69 0.32
CA LEU A 91 3.53 -4.72 -0.53
C LEU A 91 3.56 -6.06 0.19
N ALA A 92 2.39 -6.61 0.50
CA ALA A 92 2.22 -8.01 0.85
C ALA A 92 1.66 -8.74 -0.38
N ALA A 93 2.44 -9.65 -0.95
CA ALA A 93 2.17 -10.28 -2.23
C ALA A 93 2.15 -11.81 -2.12
N ALA A 94 1.26 -12.47 -2.85
CA ALA A 94 1.20 -13.94 -2.94
C ALA A 94 1.03 -14.44 -4.38
N LYS A 95 1.60 -15.62 -4.64
CA LYS A 95 1.45 -16.38 -5.89
C LYS A 95 1.68 -17.86 -5.59
N GLY A 96 0.68 -18.69 -5.90
CA GLY A 96 0.74 -20.13 -5.60
C GLY A 96 0.85 -20.42 -4.09
N LEU A 97 1.94 -21.08 -3.69
CA LEU A 97 2.21 -21.39 -2.28
C LEU A 97 3.09 -20.36 -1.57
N GLN A 98 3.62 -19.38 -2.31
CA GLN A 98 4.60 -18.42 -1.81
C GLN A 98 3.95 -17.06 -1.53
N ALA A 99 4.51 -16.36 -0.55
CA ALA A 99 4.15 -14.98 -0.25
C ALA A 99 5.32 -14.22 0.38
N VAL A 100 5.38 -12.92 0.11
CA VAL A 100 6.40 -12.01 0.62
C VAL A 100 5.78 -10.71 1.10
N LEU A 101 6.44 -10.08 2.06
CA LEU A 101 6.25 -8.70 2.45
C LEU A 101 7.47 -7.90 2.01
N ALA A 102 7.24 -6.84 1.25
CA ALA A 102 8.24 -5.87 0.82
C ALA A 102 7.90 -4.49 1.37
N VAL A 103 8.88 -3.82 1.98
CA VAL A 103 8.76 -2.46 2.53
C VAL A 103 9.83 -1.58 1.90
N SER A 104 9.43 -0.52 1.20
CA SER A 104 10.31 0.32 0.40
C SER A 104 10.24 1.79 0.85
N ASP A 105 11.39 2.41 1.09
CA ASP A 105 11.48 3.85 1.34
C ASP A 105 11.70 4.67 0.05
N GLY A 106 11.62 4.01 -1.12
CA GLY A 106 11.90 4.60 -2.44
C GLY A 106 13.34 4.43 -2.90
N THR A 107 14.28 4.14 -1.98
CA THR A 107 15.69 3.91 -2.28
C THR A 107 16.11 2.46 -2.02
N HIS A 108 15.64 1.90 -0.91
CA HIS A 108 15.91 0.53 -0.47
C HIS A 108 14.60 -0.18 -0.20
N VAL A 109 14.63 -1.50 -0.34
CA VAL A 109 13.51 -2.36 0.00
C VAL A 109 13.96 -3.55 0.82
N GLY A 110 13.30 -3.70 1.96
CA GLY A 110 13.34 -4.90 2.77
C GLY A 110 12.34 -5.92 2.25
N VAL A 111 12.76 -7.16 1.99
CA VAL A 111 11.88 -8.27 1.58
C VAL A 111 12.02 -9.45 2.54
N GLN A 112 10.89 -10.03 2.95
CA GLN A 112 10.83 -11.22 3.79
C GLN A 112 9.65 -12.12 3.39
N GLU A 113 9.76 -13.41 3.64
CA GLU A 113 8.65 -14.36 3.46
C GLU A 113 7.59 -14.17 4.54
N ILE A 114 6.33 -14.39 4.18
CA ILE A 114 5.17 -14.33 5.08
C ILE A 114 4.21 -15.49 4.81
N ASP A 115 3.26 -15.70 5.73
CA ASP A 115 2.13 -16.59 5.45
C ASP A 115 1.23 -15.97 4.37
N ARG A 116 1.00 -16.72 3.28
CA ARG A 116 0.14 -16.32 2.16
C ARG A 116 -1.31 -16.00 2.54
N ASN A 117 -1.76 -16.46 3.70
CA ASN A 117 -3.10 -16.21 4.21
C ASN A 117 -3.18 -14.93 5.04
N ARG A 118 -2.04 -14.29 5.35
CA ARG A 118 -1.94 -13.13 6.24
C ARG A 118 -1.52 -11.84 5.53
N LEU A 119 -1.91 -11.65 4.27
CA LEU A 119 -1.45 -10.51 3.48
C LEU A 119 -1.92 -9.16 4.07
N ALA A 120 -3.18 -9.08 4.48
CA ALA A 120 -3.75 -7.87 5.05
C ALA A 120 -3.10 -7.56 6.40
N GLU A 121 -2.96 -8.56 7.26
CA GLU A 121 -2.33 -8.44 8.56
C GLU A 121 -0.86 -8.04 8.44
N ALA A 122 -0.09 -8.71 7.58
CA ALA A 122 1.32 -8.41 7.37
C ALA A 122 1.55 -6.97 6.89
N LEU A 123 0.68 -6.47 6.02
CA LEU A 123 0.71 -5.07 5.59
C LEU A 123 0.37 -4.13 6.75
N VAL A 124 -0.69 -4.41 7.51
CA VAL A 124 -1.15 -3.55 8.60
C VAL A 124 -0.17 -3.51 9.78
N GLU A 125 0.55 -4.61 10.02
CA GLU A 125 1.64 -4.70 10.99
C GLU A 125 2.80 -3.74 10.67
N GLN A 126 2.91 -3.23 9.44
CA GLN A 126 3.92 -2.23 9.08
C GLN A 126 3.51 -0.81 9.46
N LEU A 127 2.24 -0.55 9.75
CA LEU A 127 1.77 0.79 10.09
C LEU A 127 2.33 1.28 11.43
N PRO A 128 2.43 2.61 11.65
CA PRO A 128 2.77 3.15 12.96
C PRO A 128 1.88 2.57 14.07
N PRO A 129 2.41 2.32 15.28
CA PRO A 129 1.67 1.68 16.37
C PRO A 129 0.71 2.68 17.06
N VAL A 130 -0.31 3.11 16.32
CA VAL A 130 -1.37 4.00 16.79
C VAL A 130 -2.61 3.16 17.08
N GLY A 131 -3.14 3.29 18.29
CA GLY A 131 -4.37 2.61 18.70
C GLY A 131 -5.62 3.16 17.99
N PRO A 132 -6.73 2.42 18.02
CA PRO A 132 -8.00 2.89 17.47
C PRO A 132 -8.45 4.17 18.16
N GLY A 133 -9.11 5.04 17.40
CA GLY A 133 -9.76 6.22 17.95
C GLY A 133 -10.96 5.92 18.84
N GLY A 134 -11.58 6.98 19.37
CA GLY A 134 -12.85 6.88 20.09
C GLY A 134 -14.07 6.95 19.16
N GLY A 135 -15.23 6.51 19.67
CA GLY A 135 -16.52 6.64 18.99
C GLY A 135 -17.01 5.33 18.36
N HIS A 136 -17.92 5.46 17.41
CA HIS A 136 -18.56 4.33 16.74
C HIS A 136 -18.43 4.49 15.22
N PRO A 137 -18.38 3.38 14.46
CA PRO A 137 -18.48 3.46 13.01
C PRO A 137 -19.70 4.26 12.56
N ARG A 138 -19.50 5.08 11.53
CA ARG A 138 -20.50 5.92 10.90
C ARG A 138 -20.50 5.67 9.39
N THR A 139 -21.69 5.73 8.83
CA THR A 139 -21.94 5.61 7.41
C THR A 139 -22.73 6.82 6.98
N VAL A 140 -22.19 7.63 6.08
CA VAL A 140 -22.78 8.90 5.64
C VAL A 140 -22.72 9.02 4.12
N ARG A 141 -23.74 9.62 3.52
CA ARG A 141 -23.72 9.90 2.08
C ARG A 141 -22.70 10.98 1.77
N VAL A 142 -21.93 10.79 0.72
CA VAL A 142 -20.97 11.79 0.21
C VAL A 142 -21.69 13.11 -0.11
N ALA A 143 -22.90 13.04 -0.65
CA ALA A 143 -23.73 14.20 -0.93
C ALA A 143 -24.05 15.03 0.33
N ASP A 144 -24.30 14.39 1.47
CA ASP A 144 -24.61 15.10 2.72
C ASP A 144 -23.38 15.81 3.29
N LEU A 145 -22.22 15.17 3.23
CA LEU A 145 -20.95 15.79 3.62
C LEU A 145 -20.58 16.96 2.69
N THR A 146 -20.78 16.79 1.39
CA THR A 146 -20.50 17.82 0.38
C THR A 146 -21.40 19.03 0.59
N GLU A 147 -22.69 18.81 0.84
CA GLU A 147 -23.63 19.88 1.11
C GLU A 147 -23.32 20.61 2.43
N ALA A 148 -22.94 19.87 3.47
CA ALA A 148 -22.48 20.44 4.74
C ALA A 148 -21.24 21.32 4.55
N ALA A 149 -20.24 20.83 3.81
CA ALA A 149 -19.03 21.58 3.49
C ALA A 149 -19.34 22.84 2.67
N ARG A 150 -20.22 22.74 1.67
CA ARG A 150 -20.61 23.86 0.79
C ARG A 150 -21.36 24.96 1.55
N ARG A 151 -22.27 24.59 2.46
CA ARG A 151 -23.06 25.55 3.26
C ARG A 151 -22.30 26.11 4.46
N GLY A 152 -21.25 25.44 4.93
CA GLY A 152 -20.48 25.87 6.10
C GLY A 152 -21.37 26.09 7.32
N GLN A 153 -21.30 27.26 7.94
CA GLN A 153 -22.11 27.61 9.12
C GLN A 153 -23.63 27.62 8.84
N ALA A 154 -24.05 27.81 7.59
CA ALA A 154 -25.47 27.76 7.21
C ALA A 154 -26.01 26.32 7.12
N ALA A 155 -25.17 25.29 7.28
CA ALA A 155 -25.57 23.89 7.29
C ALA A 155 -26.19 23.45 8.63
N TYR A 156 -26.07 24.26 9.69
CA TYR A 156 -26.45 23.86 11.04
C TYR A 156 -27.96 24.04 11.30
N PRO A 157 -28.58 23.13 12.09
CA PRO A 157 -27.96 21.96 12.72
C PRO A 157 -27.75 20.80 11.73
N LEU A 158 -26.58 20.14 11.81
CA LEU A 158 -26.27 18.93 11.05
C LEU A 158 -26.95 17.70 11.68
N ALA A 159 -27.23 16.68 10.86
CA ALA A 159 -27.60 15.38 11.37
C ALA A 159 -26.46 14.80 12.25
N PRO A 160 -26.73 14.11 13.37
CA PRO A 160 -25.70 13.68 14.31
C PRO A 160 -24.53 12.91 13.66
N ALA A 161 -24.81 11.97 12.75
CA ALA A 161 -23.76 11.22 12.05
C ALA A 161 -22.88 12.12 11.17
N VAL A 162 -23.45 13.14 10.53
CA VAL A 162 -22.70 14.11 9.71
C VAL A 162 -21.86 15.03 10.60
N ALA A 163 -22.42 15.47 11.73
CA ALA A 163 -21.70 16.28 12.71
C ALA A 163 -20.48 15.54 13.30
N ASP A 164 -20.65 14.25 13.66
CA ASP A 164 -19.57 13.39 14.15
C ASP A 164 -18.43 13.33 13.12
N VAL A 165 -18.75 13.04 11.85
CA VAL A 165 -17.74 12.95 10.77
C VAL A 165 -17.06 14.29 10.52
N VAL A 166 -17.82 15.40 10.49
CA VAL A 166 -17.25 16.75 10.33
C VAL A 166 -16.27 17.08 11.46
N SER A 167 -16.59 16.70 12.70
CA SER A 167 -15.69 16.92 13.83
C SER A 167 -14.38 16.13 13.72
N LEU A 168 -14.45 14.91 13.16
CA LEU A 168 -13.31 14.03 12.96
C LEU A 168 -12.39 14.52 11.84
N VAL A 169 -12.93 14.92 10.69
CA VAL A 169 -12.11 15.40 9.55
C VAL A 169 -11.40 16.73 9.83
N GLN A 170 -11.84 17.47 10.85
CA GLN A 170 -11.19 18.70 11.31
C GLN A 170 -10.06 18.46 12.31
N ARG A 171 -9.85 17.21 12.75
CA ARG A 171 -8.77 16.89 13.70
C ARG A 171 -7.39 17.01 13.05
N PRO A 172 -6.37 17.45 13.79
CA PRO A 172 -5.00 17.38 13.30
C PRO A 172 -4.61 15.95 12.94
N VAL A 173 -4.00 15.77 11.76
CA VAL A 173 -3.52 14.48 11.27
C VAL A 173 -2.00 14.42 11.42
N SER A 174 -1.51 13.39 12.12
CA SER A 174 -0.09 13.14 12.38
C SER A 174 0.53 12.09 11.44
N GLY A 175 -0.33 11.28 10.83
CA GLY A 175 0.02 10.26 9.84
C GLY A 175 -1.22 9.82 9.07
N SER A 176 -1.05 9.31 7.87
CA SER A 176 -2.15 8.84 7.03
C SER A 176 -1.62 7.89 5.98
N GLY A 177 -2.49 7.08 5.41
CA GLY A 177 -2.09 6.23 4.29
C GLY A 177 -3.26 5.76 3.46
N GLU A 178 -2.91 5.19 2.32
CA GLU A 178 -3.83 4.61 1.36
C GLU A 178 -3.47 3.15 1.16
N LEU A 179 -4.45 2.28 1.40
CA LEU A 179 -4.29 0.84 1.34
C LEU A 179 -5.21 0.28 0.25
N TYR A 180 -4.63 -0.59 -0.56
CA TYR A 180 -5.25 -1.19 -1.72
C TYR A 180 -5.14 -2.71 -1.62
N VAL A 181 -6.06 -3.37 -2.32
CA VAL A 181 -5.96 -4.80 -2.59
C VAL A 181 -6.11 -5.01 -4.09
N GLY A 182 -5.42 -6.03 -4.58
CA GLY A 182 -5.40 -6.40 -5.98
C GLY A 182 -5.38 -7.90 -6.17
N ARG A 183 -5.85 -8.33 -7.33
CA ARG A 183 -5.88 -9.73 -7.76
C ARG A 183 -5.60 -9.81 -9.24
N ARG A 184 -4.94 -10.89 -9.66
CA ARG A 184 -4.89 -11.33 -11.05
C ARG A 184 -5.68 -12.63 -11.19
N ASP A 185 -6.46 -12.73 -12.26
CA ASP A 185 -7.12 -13.98 -12.63
C ASP A 185 -6.15 -14.94 -13.36
N ASP A 186 -6.64 -16.12 -13.71
CA ASP A 186 -5.84 -17.17 -14.36
C ASP A 186 -5.34 -16.78 -15.77
N VAL A 187 -5.96 -15.76 -16.40
CA VAL A 187 -5.52 -15.21 -17.69
C VAL A 187 -4.64 -13.97 -17.53
N GLY A 188 -4.28 -13.62 -16.30
CA GLY A 188 -3.37 -12.52 -15.95
C GLY A 188 -4.02 -11.14 -15.90
N ARG A 189 -5.35 -11.04 -16.03
CA ARG A 189 -6.07 -9.77 -15.93
C ARG A 189 -6.03 -9.28 -14.49
N HIS A 190 -5.52 -8.08 -14.31
CA HIS A 190 -5.42 -7.42 -13.02
C HIS A 190 -6.69 -6.64 -12.70
N THR A 191 -7.19 -6.83 -11.49
CA THR A 191 -8.29 -6.06 -10.90
C THR A 191 -7.83 -5.57 -9.52
N CYS A 192 -8.00 -4.29 -9.24
CA CYS A 192 -7.67 -3.69 -7.95
C CYS A 192 -8.75 -2.71 -7.51
N LEU A 193 -8.75 -2.39 -6.22
CA LEU A 193 -9.61 -1.34 -5.68
C LEU A 193 -9.36 -0.02 -6.41
N GLN A 194 -10.44 0.59 -6.90
CA GLN A 194 -10.39 1.91 -7.51
C GLN A 194 -10.38 3.03 -6.46
N GLN A 195 -10.98 2.77 -5.29
CA GLN A 195 -10.96 3.65 -4.13
C GLN A 195 -10.25 2.92 -2.99
N PRO A 196 -9.17 3.48 -2.41
CA PRO A 196 -8.45 2.81 -1.35
C PRO A 196 -9.24 2.79 -0.03
N LEU A 197 -8.81 1.91 0.85
CA LEU A 197 -9.03 2.07 2.28
C LEU A 197 -8.03 3.11 2.78
N HIS A 198 -8.53 4.24 3.26
CA HIS A 198 -7.73 5.25 3.92
C HIS A 198 -7.63 4.95 5.41
N TYR A 199 -6.53 5.38 6.03
CA TYR A 199 -6.49 5.61 7.47
C TYR A 199 -5.89 6.99 7.77
N ALA A 200 -6.28 7.55 8.91
CA ALA A 200 -5.74 8.78 9.45
C ALA A 200 -5.45 8.63 10.96
N ASP A 201 -4.23 8.98 11.33
CA ASP A 201 -3.75 9.03 12.70
C ASP A 201 -3.96 10.42 13.27
N THR A 202 -4.98 10.56 14.11
CA THR A 202 -5.35 11.83 14.73
C THR A 202 -4.87 11.89 16.17
N ASP A 203 -5.01 13.06 16.80
CA ASP A 203 -4.82 13.21 18.25
C ASP A 203 -5.88 12.48 19.10
N TRP A 204 -6.89 11.85 18.48
CA TRP A 204 -7.84 10.95 19.12
C TRP A 204 -7.54 9.47 18.90
N GLY A 205 -6.54 9.13 18.10
CA GLY A 205 -6.24 7.78 17.65
C GLY A 205 -6.47 7.58 16.14
N ARG A 206 -6.37 6.34 15.69
CA ARG A 206 -6.51 5.97 14.27
C ARG A 206 -7.97 5.75 13.88
N TYR A 207 -8.31 6.29 12.71
CA TYR A 207 -9.58 6.04 12.05
C TYR A 207 -9.34 5.51 10.64
N LEU A 208 -10.18 4.59 10.20
CA LEU A 208 -10.25 4.14 8.81
C LEU A 208 -11.38 4.89 8.09
N SER A 209 -11.26 5.04 6.78
CA SER A 209 -12.38 5.39 5.92
C SER A 209 -12.27 4.80 4.53
N TYR A 210 -13.40 4.45 3.95
CA TYR A 210 -13.48 4.01 2.55
C TYR A 210 -14.84 4.39 1.97
N THR A 211 -14.88 4.49 0.64
CA THR A 211 -16.11 4.85 -0.09
C THR A 211 -16.62 3.64 -0.86
N THR A 212 -17.93 3.47 -0.87
CA THR A 212 -18.63 2.49 -1.70
C THR A 212 -19.67 3.18 -2.56
N GLY A 213 -19.95 2.64 -3.75
CA GLY A 213 -20.87 3.25 -4.71
C GLY A 213 -20.22 4.37 -5.52
N SER A 214 -21.03 5.15 -6.22
CA SER A 214 -20.55 6.21 -7.10
C SER A 214 -21.58 7.33 -7.23
N GLY A 215 -21.13 8.56 -7.51
CA GLY A 215 -22.02 9.71 -7.69
C GLY A 215 -22.76 10.09 -6.40
N ASP A 216 -24.04 10.45 -6.52
CA ASP A 216 -24.86 10.93 -5.40
C ASP A 216 -25.21 9.82 -4.39
N ASP A 217 -25.13 8.56 -4.82
CA ASP A 217 -25.34 7.37 -3.99
C ASP A 217 -24.04 6.88 -3.32
N ALA A 218 -22.92 7.57 -3.52
CA ALA A 218 -21.68 7.22 -2.86
C ALA A 218 -21.80 7.41 -1.34
N VAL A 219 -21.30 6.42 -0.61
CA VAL A 219 -21.37 6.35 0.85
C VAL A 219 -19.95 6.21 1.40
N ILE A 220 -19.61 7.08 2.36
CA ILE A 220 -18.38 6.98 3.13
C ILE A 220 -18.68 6.19 4.40
N HIS A 221 -17.86 5.18 4.63
CA HIS A 221 -17.76 4.45 5.89
C HIS A 221 -16.54 4.99 6.63
N ILE A 222 -16.70 5.34 7.90
CA ILE A 222 -15.63 5.88 8.73
C ILE A 222 -15.77 5.37 10.15
N GLY A 223 -14.68 4.96 10.77
CA GLY A 223 -14.73 4.39 12.11
C GLY A 223 -13.35 4.30 12.76
N PRO A 224 -13.30 4.17 14.09
CA PRO A 224 -12.05 3.91 14.80
C PRO A 224 -11.47 2.57 14.34
N ALA A 225 -10.14 2.51 14.19
CA ALA A 225 -9.49 1.39 13.52
C ALA A 225 -8.19 0.98 14.20
N GLY A 226 -8.18 -0.22 14.77
CA GLY A 226 -6.95 -0.90 15.18
C GLY A 226 -6.41 -1.78 14.05
N PRO A 227 -5.34 -2.55 14.33
CA PRO A 227 -4.75 -3.44 13.34
C PRO A 227 -5.75 -4.48 12.79
N GLN A 228 -6.62 -5.01 13.66
CA GLN A 228 -7.60 -6.02 13.27
C GLN A 228 -8.68 -5.42 12.37
N GLU A 229 -9.27 -4.27 12.73
CA GLU A 229 -10.32 -3.63 11.93
C GLU A 229 -9.84 -3.25 10.53
N LEU A 230 -8.59 -2.80 10.39
CA LEU A 230 -7.99 -2.52 9.08
C LEU A 230 -7.80 -3.79 8.25
N ALA A 231 -7.25 -4.86 8.85
CA ALA A 231 -7.00 -6.11 8.15
C ALA A 231 -8.30 -6.80 7.72
N ASP A 232 -9.31 -6.78 8.60
CA ASP A 232 -10.64 -7.33 8.32
C ASP A 232 -11.32 -6.54 7.18
N THR A 233 -11.24 -5.20 7.22
CA THR A 233 -11.81 -4.33 6.18
C THR A 233 -11.09 -4.52 4.84
N LEU A 234 -9.76 -4.65 4.82
CA LEU A 234 -9.02 -4.98 3.59
C LEU A 234 -9.43 -6.34 3.01
N THR A 235 -9.64 -7.32 3.89
CA THR A 235 -10.08 -8.67 3.47
C THR A 235 -11.50 -8.64 2.91
N GLU A 236 -12.41 -7.89 3.53
CA GLU A 236 -13.77 -7.67 3.03
C GLU A 236 -13.73 -7.00 1.64
N LEU A 237 -12.96 -5.92 1.50
CA LEU A 237 -12.80 -5.21 0.23
C LEU A 237 -12.15 -6.11 -0.83
N ALA A 238 -11.22 -6.99 -0.46
CA ALA A 238 -10.64 -7.97 -1.38
C ALA A 238 -11.69 -8.96 -1.89
N GLY A 239 -12.66 -9.35 -1.07
CA GLY A 239 -13.79 -10.19 -1.45
C GLY A 239 -14.74 -9.55 -2.48
N THR A 240 -14.67 -8.23 -2.67
CA THR A 240 -15.43 -7.52 -3.71
C THR A 240 -14.74 -7.56 -5.08
N LEU A 241 -13.46 -7.94 -5.13
CA LEU A 241 -12.74 -8.16 -6.37
C LEU A 241 -13.12 -9.56 -6.91
N GLY A 242 -13.85 -9.59 -8.02
CA GLY A 242 -14.32 -10.83 -8.68
C GLY A 242 -13.25 -11.90 -8.88
#